data_AF-A0A3D3V5B3-F1
#
_entry.id   AF-A0A3D3V5B3-F1
#
_cell.length_a   1.000
_cell.length_b   1.000
_cell.length_c   1.000
_cell.angle_alpha   90.00
_cell.angle_beta   90.00
_cell.angle_gamma   90.00
#
_symmetry.space_group_name_H-M   'P 1'
#
loop_
_entity.id
_entity.type
_entity.pdbx_description
1 polymer ?
#
loop_
_entity_poly.entity_id
_entity_poly.type
_entity_poly.pdbx_seq_one_letter_code
_entity_poly.pdbx_strand_id
1 'polypeptide(L)'
;MRVYVELSDKDTFEKLCSAISLSGGVVVSRQIDADLFVGEKIHSFLDTVLISNEVPEDLTGVIDVLLPSRSLEYYLLKFRMIFYSLAYGISLEDFLNEEIYKSHRYNFPLSVLMARLVNFKDQFLQRIYNLFKTQARESDKLFVHDSSVVGVLPYTDLEGAKVFARRVLRRSRTISYGGKTPELVISIAQASYDDEAFDLLGKLELVIERAIQTGQRIMVV
;
A
#
# COMPACT_ATOMS: atom_id res chain seq x y z
N MET A 1 4.55 6.32 -9.71
CA MET A 1 6.03 6.38 -9.74
C MET A 1 6.48 6.18 -11.17
N ARG A 2 7.24 7.14 -11.70
CA ARG A 2 7.91 7.06 -12.99
C ARG A 2 9.31 6.53 -12.76
N VAL A 3 9.68 5.43 -13.42
CA VAL A 3 10.93 4.72 -13.16
C VAL A 3 11.78 4.73 -14.41
N TYR A 4 13.02 5.18 -14.30
CA TYR A 4 14.03 5.01 -15.35
C TYR A 4 14.87 3.77 -15.02
N VAL A 5 15.00 2.87 -16.00
CA VAL A 5 15.75 1.62 -15.85
C VAL A 5 16.92 1.65 -16.82
N GLU A 6 18.14 1.51 -16.30
CA GLU A 6 19.37 1.47 -17.09
C GLU A 6 20.20 0.25 -16.67
N LEU A 7 20.19 -0.78 -17.51
CA LEU A 7 20.83 -2.07 -17.24
C LEU A 7 21.49 -2.63 -18.50
N SER A 8 22.61 -3.34 -18.31
CA SER A 8 23.29 -4.05 -19.38
C SER A 8 22.62 -5.39 -19.71
N ASP A 9 22.10 -6.09 -18.69
CA ASP A 9 21.43 -7.38 -18.85
C ASP A 9 19.98 -7.22 -19.36
N LYS A 10 19.74 -7.67 -20.60
CA LYS A 10 18.44 -7.53 -21.27
C LYS A 10 17.31 -8.33 -20.62
N ASP A 11 17.60 -9.54 -20.13
CA ASP A 11 16.57 -10.38 -19.51
C ASP A 11 16.08 -9.79 -18.18
N THR A 12 17.01 -9.35 -17.33
CA THR A 12 16.67 -8.63 -16.08
C THR A 12 15.97 -7.31 -16.37
N PHE A 13 16.42 -6.56 -17.39
CA PHE A 13 15.74 -5.34 -17.83
C PHE A 13 14.27 -5.58 -18.19
N GLU A 14 13.98 -6.55 -19.07
CA GLU A 14 12.60 -6.83 -19.51
C GLU A 14 11.71 -7.27 -18.35
N LYS A 15 12.24 -8.10 -17.44
CA LYS A 15 11.52 -8.55 -16.23
C LYS A 15 11.24 -7.39 -15.27
N LEU A 16 12.21 -6.50 -15.06
CA LEU A 16 12.03 -5.31 -14.22
C LEU A 16 11.01 -4.35 -14.82
N CYS A 17 11.09 -4.05 -16.12
CA CYS A 17 10.11 -3.21 -16.81
C CYS A 17 8.69 -3.79 -16.68
N SER A 18 8.56 -5.10 -16.82
CA SER A 18 7.29 -5.82 -16.63
C SER A 18 6.82 -5.73 -15.17
N ALA A 19 7.70 -5.98 -14.20
CA ALA A 19 7.38 -5.92 -12.78
C ALA A 19 6.94 -4.52 -12.33
N ILE A 20 7.64 -3.47 -12.78
CA ILE A 20 7.30 -2.07 -12.52
C ILE A 20 5.89 -1.78 -13.05
N SER A 21 5.63 -2.13 -14.30
CA SER A 21 4.34 -1.85 -14.95
C SER A 21 3.19 -2.59 -14.28
N LEU A 22 3.38 -3.88 -13.97
CA LEU A 22 2.40 -4.71 -13.26
C LEU A 22 2.18 -4.30 -11.79
N SER A 23 3.13 -3.59 -11.20
CA SER A 23 3.03 -3.03 -9.84
C SER A 23 2.44 -1.62 -9.81
N GLY A 24 1.97 -1.09 -10.95
CA GLY A 24 1.35 0.24 -11.04
C GLY A 24 2.32 1.39 -11.32
N GLY A 25 3.55 1.07 -11.71
CA GLY A 25 4.57 2.01 -12.19
C GLY A 25 4.46 2.35 -13.65
N VAL A 26 5.22 3.38 -14.05
CA VAL A 26 5.42 3.74 -15.47
C VAL A 26 6.91 3.75 -15.75
N VAL A 27 7.36 2.93 -16.69
CA VAL A 27 8.74 2.99 -17.19
C VAL A 27 8.87 4.17 -18.15
N VAL A 28 9.83 5.06 -17.89
CA VAL A 28 10.10 6.23 -18.75
C VAL A 28 11.39 6.02 -19.55
N SER A 29 11.44 6.61 -20.75
CA SER A 29 12.58 6.47 -21.65
C SER A 29 13.70 7.47 -21.40
N ARG A 30 13.42 8.56 -20.66
CA ARG A 30 14.39 9.59 -20.33
C ARG A 30 14.49 9.75 -18.83
N GLN A 31 15.72 9.86 -18.35
CA GLN A 31 16.02 9.97 -16.94
C GLN A 31 15.41 11.21 -16.27
N ILE A 32 15.34 12.34 -16.99
CA ILE A 32 14.73 13.59 -16.49
C ILE A 32 13.25 13.45 -16.15
N ASP A 33 12.58 12.46 -16.72
CA ASP A 33 11.15 12.22 -16.51
C ASP A 33 10.87 11.28 -15.33
N ALA A 34 11.91 10.80 -14.64
CA ALA A 34 11.83 9.77 -13.60
C ALA A 34 11.78 10.32 -12.18
N ASP A 35 11.07 9.60 -11.32
CA ASP A 35 11.05 9.78 -9.86
C ASP A 35 12.00 8.79 -9.17
N LEU A 36 12.35 7.67 -9.82
CA LEU A 36 13.19 6.60 -9.31
C LEU A 36 14.15 6.09 -10.37
N PHE A 37 15.40 5.80 -9.98
CA PHE A 37 16.40 5.13 -10.81
C PHE A 37 16.54 3.65 -10.46
N VAL A 38 16.67 2.78 -11.47
CA VAL A 38 16.99 1.36 -11.30
C VAL A 38 18.18 1.03 -12.19
N GLY A 39 19.29 0.58 -11.61
CA GLY A 39 20.49 0.32 -12.40
C GLY A 39 21.63 -0.33 -11.63
N GLU A 40 22.76 -0.52 -12.30
CA GLU A 40 23.97 -1.18 -11.74
C GLU A 40 24.84 -0.23 -10.90
N LYS A 41 24.51 1.07 -10.86
CA LYS A 41 25.26 2.11 -10.16
C LYS A 41 24.32 3.03 -9.40
N ILE A 42 24.80 3.63 -8.30
CA ILE A 42 24.03 4.62 -7.54
C ILE A 42 23.92 5.91 -8.36
N HIS A 43 22.71 6.44 -8.50
CA HIS A 43 22.48 7.69 -9.20
C HIS A 43 22.71 8.90 -8.28
N SER A 44 23.37 9.94 -8.80
CA SER A 44 23.79 11.09 -7.99
C SER A 44 22.64 11.98 -7.49
N PHE A 45 21.46 11.89 -8.10
CA PHE A 45 20.34 12.81 -7.84
C PHE A 45 18.98 12.14 -7.62
N LEU A 46 18.86 10.85 -7.91
CA LEU A 46 17.60 10.12 -7.79
C LEU A 46 17.81 8.99 -6.79
N ASP A 47 16.80 8.70 -6.00
CA ASP A 47 16.81 7.49 -5.20
C ASP A 47 16.98 6.27 -6.13
N THR A 48 17.77 5.31 -5.68
CA THR A 48 18.25 4.21 -6.52
C THR A 48 17.84 2.85 -5.98
N VAL A 49 17.26 2.02 -6.85
CA VAL A 49 17.22 0.56 -6.65
C VAL A 49 18.41 -0.04 -7.38
N LEU A 50 19.36 -0.57 -6.62
CA LEU A 50 20.60 -1.09 -7.17
C LEU A 50 20.41 -2.54 -7.62
N ILE A 51 20.85 -2.87 -8.83
CA ILE A 51 20.93 -4.25 -9.30
C ILE A 51 22.37 -4.74 -9.13
N SER A 52 22.61 -5.61 -8.16
CA SER A 52 23.96 -6.09 -7.83
C SER A 52 23.91 -7.45 -7.13
N ASN A 53 24.96 -8.26 -7.32
CA ASN A 53 25.17 -9.48 -6.53
C ASN A 53 25.80 -9.19 -5.16
N GLU A 54 26.34 -7.98 -4.98
CA GLU A 54 27.04 -7.54 -3.78
C GLU A 54 26.37 -6.28 -3.23
N VAL A 55 26.29 -6.19 -1.90
CA VAL A 55 25.76 -5.00 -1.21
C VAL A 55 26.91 -4.00 -1.07
N PRO A 56 26.79 -2.76 -1.60
CA PRO A 56 27.82 -1.75 -1.44
C PRO A 56 28.06 -1.37 0.02
N GLU A 57 29.28 -0.91 0.34
CA GLU A 57 29.60 -0.38 1.66
C GLU A 57 28.89 0.95 1.97
N ASP A 58 28.65 1.77 0.93
CA ASP A 58 27.88 3.03 1.04
C ASP A 58 26.51 2.86 0.36
N LEU A 59 25.46 2.99 1.16
CA LEU A 59 24.06 2.86 0.74
C LEU A 59 23.35 4.21 0.66
N THR A 60 24.08 5.33 0.72
CA THR A 60 23.50 6.66 0.62
C THR A 60 22.78 6.82 -0.72
N GLY A 61 21.47 7.13 -0.67
CA GLY A 61 20.63 7.25 -1.87
C GLY A 61 20.17 5.92 -2.46
N VAL A 62 20.40 4.78 -1.78
CA VAL A 62 19.91 3.45 -2.19
C VAL A 62 18.66 3.08 -1.39
N ILE A 63 17.59 2.75 -2.10
CA ILE A 63 16.32 2.28 -1.51
C ILE A 63 16.37 0.78 -1.21
N ASP A 64 16.81 -0.01 -2.18
CA ASP A 64 16.92 -1.47 -2.05
C ASP A 64 18.00 -1.98 -3.02
N VAL A 65 18.54 -3.16 -2.71
CA VAL A 65 19.49 -3.88 -3.55
C VAL A 65 18.84 -5.18 -4.02
N LEU A 66 18.68 -5.34 -5.33
CA LEU A 66 18.07 -6.50 -5.95
C LEU A 66 19.11 -7.35 -6.66
N LEU A 67 18.95 -8.66 -6.54
CA LEU A 67 19.83 -9.61 -7.22
C LEU A 67 19.46 -9.69 -8.72
N PRO A 68 20.45 -9.72 -9.62
CA PRO A 68 20.21 -9.91 -11.06
C PRO A 68 19.74 -11.34 -11.37
N SER A 69 19.21 -11.52 -12.58
CA SER A 69 18.82 -12.82 -13.15
C SER A 69 17.83 -13.64 -12.30
N ARG A 70 17.02 -12.97 -11.48
CA ARG A 70 15.92 -13.58 -10.71
C ARG A 70 14.65 -13.73 -11.54
N SER A 71 13.66 -14.43 -10.98
CA SER A 71 12.37 -14.63 -11.63
C SER A 71 11.53 -13.34 -11.64
N LEU A 72 10.53 -13.27 -12.51
CA LEU A 72 9.64 -12.12 -12.58
C LEU A 72 8.88 -11.92 -11.26
N GLU A 73 8.48 -13.02 -10.59
CA GLU A 73 7.77 -13.00 -9.31
C GLU A 73 8.59 -12.36 -8.20
N TYR A 74 9.91 -12.61 -8.19
CA TYR A 74 10.83 -11.94 -7.26
C TYR A 74 10.80 -10.42 -7.47
N TYR A 75 10.95 -9.97 -8.71
CA TYR A 75 10.92 -8.53 -9.01
C TYR A 75 9.55 -7.91 -8.77
N LEU A 76 8.46 -8.62 -9.04
CA LEU A 76 7.10 -8.17 -8.73
C LEU A 76 6.91 -7.94 -7.23
N LEU A 77 7.33 -8.91 -6.40
CA LEU A 77 7.26 -8.76 -4.95
C LEU A 77 8.07 -7.56 -4.48
N LYS A 78 9.32 -7.44 -4.95
CA LYS A 78 10.23 -6.35 -4.58
C LYS A 78 9.70 -4.99 -5.00
N PHE A 79 9.23 -4.84 -6.23
CA PHE A 79 8.66 -3.57 -6.67
C PHE A 79 7.38 -3.23 -5.94
N ARG A 80 6.48 -4.18 -5.65
CA ARG A 80 5.33 -3.90 -4.78
C ARG A 80 5.78 -3.31 -3.44
N MET A 81 6.78 -3.92 -2.78
CA MET A 81 7.34 -3.40 -1.53
C MET A 81 7.96 -2.00 -1.69
N ILE A 82 8.79 -1.80 -2.71
CA ILE A 82 9.43 -0.51 -3.00
C ILE A 82 8.36 0.57 -3.26
N PHE A 83 7.32 0.26 -4.04
CA PHE A 83 6.18 1.14 -4.27
C PHE A 83 5.48 1.54 -2.98
N TYR A 84 5.28 0.60 -2.04
CA TYR A 84 4.71 0.91 -0.74
C TYR A 84 5.64 1.79 0.10
N SER A 85 6.93 1.47 0.15
CA SER A 85 7.93 2.24 0.89
C SER A 85 8.16 3.66 0.34
N LEU A 86 7.98 3.85 -0.96
CA LEU A 86 8.14 5.16 -1.61
C LEU A 86 6.85 5.97 -1.60
N ALA A 87 5.70 5.30 -1.68
CA ALA A 87 4.41 5.97 -1.48
C ALA A 87 4.20 6.39 -0.02
N TYR A 88 4.83 5.67 0.92
CA TYR A 88 4.78 5.89 2.35
C TYR A 88 6.17 5.60 2.92
N GLY A 89 7.00 6.63 3.15
CA GLY A 89 8.36 6.52 3.70
C GLY A 89 8.46 5.93 5.12
N ILE A 90 7.41 5.24 5.58
CA ILE A 90 7.20 4.65 6.89
C ILE A 90 6.30 3.41 6.67
N SER A 91 6.63 2.26 7.27
CA SER A 91 5.79 1.05 7.17
C SER A 91 4.38 1.32 7.73
N LEU A 92 3.38 0.50 7.36
CA LEU A 92 2.02 0.66 7.92
C LEU A 92 2.05 0.67 9.46
N GLU A 93 2.81 -0.25 10.06
CA GLU A 93 2.92 -0.36 11.51
C GLU A 93 3.64 0.84 12.13
N ASP A 94 4.76 1.26 11.55
CA ASP A 94 5.51 2.42 12.05
C ASP A 94 4.67 3.70 11.92
N PHE A 95 3.96 3.88 10.81
CA PHE A 95 3.13 5.06 10.56
C PHE A 95 1.96 5.08 11.53
N LEU A 96 1.32 3.92 11.72
CA LEU A 96 0.21 3.80 12.64
C LEU A 96 0.66 4.04 14.08
N ASN A 97 1.81 3.50 14.51
CA ASN A 97 2.38 3.76 15.84
C ASN A 97 2.67 5.26 16.02
N GLU A 98 3.23 5.93 15.01
CA GLU A 98 3.47 7.36 15.06
C GLU A 98 2.16 8.17 15.18
N GLU A 99 1.13 7.81 14.40
CA GLU A 99 -0.16 8.49 14.46
C GLU A 99 -0.92 8.21 15.76
N ILE A 100 -0.83 6.99 16.33
CA ILE A 100 -1.36 6.66 17.66
C ILE A 100 -0.68 7.56 18.71
N TYR A 101 0.66 7.65 18.67
CA TYR A 101 1.40 8.52 19.57
C TYR A 101 0.97 9.99 19.44
N LYS A 102 0.82 10.51 18.22
CA LYS A 102 0.33 11.87 17.96
C LYS A 102 -1.11 12.06 18.45
N SER A 103 -2.00 11.10 18.21
CA SER A 103 -3.41 11.20 18.60
C SER A 103 -3.55 11.36 20.11
N HIS A 104 -2.73 10.64 20.87
CA HIS A 104 -2.67 10.76 22.33
C HIS A 104 -2.04 12.06 22.78
N ARG A 105 -0.88 12.40 22.21
CA ARG A 105 -0.13 13.61 22.57
C ARG A 105 -0.94 14.89 22.33
N TYR A 106 -1.73 14.93 21.28
CA TYR A 106 -2.48 16.11 20.86
C TYR A 106 -3.99 15.98 21.08
N ASN A 107 -4.45 14.89 21.70
CA ASN A 107 -5.84 14.61 22.03
C ASN A 107 -6.80 14.78 20.84
N PHE A 108 -6.49 14.10 19.72
CA PHE A 108 -7.40 14.03 18.57
C PHE A 108 -7.85 12.59 18.32
N PRO A 109 -9.05 12.37 17.76
CA PRO A 109 -9.51 11.02 17.46
C PRO A 109 -8.76 10.43 16.26
N LEU A 110 -8.28 9.20 16.39
CA LEU A 110 -7.68 8.43 15.31
C LEU A 110 -8.52 7.18 15.05
N SER A 111 -9.04 7.05 13.83
CA SER A 111 -9.74 5.85 13.41
C SER A 111 -8.92 5.09 12.39
N VAL A 112 -8.94 3.77 12.49
CA VAL A 112 -8.33 2.86 11.51
C VAL A 112 -9.43 1.98 10.95
N LEU A 113 -9.40 1.75 9.65
CA LEU A 113 -10.27 0.79 9.01
C LEU A 113 -9.45 -0.18 8.18
N MET A 114 -9.95 -1.41 8.06
CA MET A 114 -9.44 -2.38 7.11
C MET A 114 -10.58 -2.88 6.23
N ALA A 115 -10.39 -2.82 4.92
CA ALA A 115 -11.36 -3.27 3.93
C ALA A 115 -10.82 -4.46 3.14
N ARG A 116 -11.34 -5.65 3.44
CA ARG A 116 -10.95 -6.93 2.81
C ARG A 116 -11.85 -7.23 1.62
N LEU A 117 -11.23 -7.63 0.51
CA LEU A 117 -11.92 -8.19 -0.64
C LEU A 117 -12.21 -9.67 -0.43
N VAL A 118 -13.48 -10.05 -0.37
CA VAL A 118 -13.90 -11.46 -0.20
C VAL A 118 -13.65 -12.27 -1.47
N ASN A 119 -13.92 -11.68 -2.63
CA ASN A 119 -13.70 -12.30 -3.94
C ASN A 119 -12.40 -11.78 -4.58
N PHE A 120 -11.28 -11.97 -3.87
CA PHE A 120 -10.01 -11.34 -4.19
C PHE A 120 -9.56 -11.54 -5.65
N LYS A 121 -9.29 -10.42 -6.31
CA LYS A 121 -8.61 -10.30 -7.61
C LYS A 121 -7.79 -9.02 -7.60
N ASP A 122 -6.55 -9.08 -8.07
CA ASP A 122 -5.65 -7.91 -8.12
C ASP A 122 -6.28 -6.69 -8.81
N GLN A 123 -7.07 -6.91 -9.87
CA GLN A 123 -7.77 -5.82 -10.57
C GLN A 123 -8.84 -5.14 -9.72
N PHE A 124 -9.49 -5.87 -8.81
CA PHE A 124 -10.42 -5.28 -7.85
C PHE A 124 -9.67 -4.52 -6.76
N LEU A 125 -8.56 -5.05 -6.25
CA LEU A 125 -7.76 -4.36 -5.23
C LEU A 125 -7.30 -2.99 -5.70
N GLN A 126 -6.76 -2.89 -6.91
CA GLN A 126 -6.34 -1.61 -7.49
C GLN A 126 -7.51 -0.63 -7.64
N ARG A 127 -8.67 -1.09 -8.11
CA ARG A 127 -9.85 -0.25 -8.31
C ARG A 127 -10.46 0.20 -6.97
N ILE A 128 -10.48 -0.68 -5.98
CA ILE A 128 -10.90 -0.34 -4.62
C ILE A 128 -9.93 0.64 -4.00
N TYR A 129 -8.62 0.43 -4.10
CA TYR A 129 -7.61 1.37 -3.62
C TYR A 129 -7.81 2.78 -4.22
N ASN A 130 -8.00 2.86 -5.55
CA ASN A 130 -8.30 4.13 -6.21
C ASN A 130 -9.60 4.75 -5.69
N LEU A 131 -10.64 3.94 -5.45
CA LEU A 131 -11.87 4.42 -4.84
C LEU A 131 -11.62 5.02 -3.46
N PHE A 132 -10.88 4.33 -2.58
CA PHE A 132 -10.45 4.83 -1.28
C PHE A 132 -9.73 6.17 -1.43
N LYS A 133 -8.75 6.25 -2.34
CA LYS A 133 -7.96 7.47 -2.60
C LYS A 133 -8.83 8.66 -3.01
N THR A 134 -9.89 8.45 -3.81
CA THR A 134 -10.82 9.54 -4.18
C THR A 134 -11.75 9.99 -3.05
N GLN A 135 -11.92 9.18 -1.99
CA GLN A 135 -12.77 9.52 -0.85
C GLN A 135 -11.96 10.05 0.34
N ALA A 136 -10.68 9.72 0.40
CA ALA A 136 -9.71 10.13 1.40
C ALA A 136 -9.43 11.63 1.35
N ARG A 137 -9.24 12.22 2.53
CA ARG A 137 -8.65 13.55 2.71
C ARG A 137 -7.13 13.45 2.55
N GLU A 138 -6.49 14.59 2.41
CA GLU A 138 -5.02 14.66 2.32
C GLU A 138 -4.31 14.13 3.57
N SER A 139 -4.94 14.31 4.75
CA SER A 139 -4.46 13.78 6.04
C SER A 139 -4.58 12.26 6.16
N ASP A 140 -5.47 11.64 5.40
CA ASP A 140 -5.71 10.21 5.48
C ASP A 140 -4.59 9.47 4.74
N LYS A 141 -4.17 8.32 5.27
CA LYS A 141 -3.16 7.46 4.63
C LYS A 141 -3.73 6.08 4.36
N LEU A 142 -3.41 5.54 3.18
CA LEU A 142 -4.02 4.34 2.63
C LEU A 142 -2.97 3.30 2.27
N PHE A 143 -2.94 2.19 2.99
CA PHE A 143 -2.01 1.11 2.76
C PHE A 143 -2.72 -0.05 2.08
N VAL A 144 -1.99 -0.83 1.30
CA VAL A 144 -2.46 -2.15 0.88
C VAL A 144 -1.72 -3.16 1.75
N HIS A 145 -2.47 -4.07 2.33
CA HIS A 145 -1.97 -5.11 3.22
C HIS A 145 -2.66 -6.41 2.82
N ASP A 146 -1.92 -7.35 2.23
CA ASP A 146 -2.43 -8.56 1.60
C ASP A 146 -3.57 -8.29 0.60
N SER A 147 -4.77 -8.81 0.90
CA SER A 147 -6.01 -8.64 0.15
C SER A 147 -6.90 -7.51 0.66
N SER A 148 -6.33 -6.63 1.49
CA SER A 148 -7.01 -5.51 2.14
C SER A 148 -6.45 -4.16 1.74
N VAL A 149 -7.31 -3.15 1.86
CA VAL A 149 -6.90 -1.75 1.96
C VAL A 149 -7.08 -1.30 3.41
N VAL A 150 -6.02 -0.79 4.02
CA VAL A 150 -6.03 -0.22 5.37
C VAL A 150 -6.05 1.29 5.26
N GLY A 151 -7.01 1.94 5.91
CA GLY A 151 -7.08 3.39 6.00
C GLY A 151 -6.78 3.85 7.42
N VAL A 152 -5.75 4.68 7.57
CA VAL A 152 -5.44 5.41 8.80
C VAL A 152 -6.00 6.81 8.65
N LEU A 153 -6.95 7.18 9.51
CA LEU A 153 -7.76 8.39 9.42
C LEU A 153 -7.52 9.29 10.65
N PRO A 154 -6.48 10.13 10.65
CA PRO A 154 -6.26 11.12 11.70
C PRO A 154 -7.44 12.10 11.79
N TYR A 155 -7.66 12.66 12.99
CA TYR A 155 -8.75 13.60 13.29
C TYR A 155 -10.15 13.07 12.92
N THR A 156 -10.32 11.76 12.91
CA THR A 156 -11.58 11.10 12.53
C THR A 156 -12.05 10.23 13.68
N ASP A 157 -13.23 10.54 14.20
CA ASP A 157 -13.91 9.72 15.19
C ASP A 157 -14.58 8.50 14.54
N LEU A 158 -15.09 7.60 15.39
CA LEU A 158 -15.69 6.36 14.95
C LEU A 158 -16.89 6.57 14.01
N GLU A 159 -17.70 7.61 14.23
CA GLU A 159 -18.83 7.92 13.35
C GLU A 159 -18.38 8.45 11.98
N GLY A 160 -17.36 9.31 11.95
CA GLY A 160 -16.72 9.76 10.72
C GLY A 160 -16.15 8.60 9.91
N ALA A 161 -15.50 7.65 10.57
CA ALA A 161 -14.97 6.45 9.94
C ALA A 161 -16.09 5.54 9.38
N LYS A 162 -17.20 5.37 10.11
CA LYS A 162 -18.39 4.65 9.60
C LYS A 162 -18.98 5.33 8.36
N VAL A 163 -19.06 6.65 8.34
CA VAL A 163 -19.53 7.41 7.17
C VAL A 163 -18.58 7.21 5.99
N PHE A 164 -17.27 7.23 6.23
CA PHE A 164 -16.26 6.93 5.22
C PHE A 164 -16.46 5.51 4.63
N ALA A 165 -16.52 4.50 5.49
CA ALA A 165 -16.71 3.10 5.10
C ALA A 165 -18.00 2.89 4.28
N ARG A 166 -19.13 3.48 4.71
CA ARG A 166 -20.40 3.42 3.96
C ARG A 166 -20.29 4.05 2.58
N ARG A 167 -19.58 5.18 2.44
CA ARG A 167 -19.36 5.83 1.13
C ARG A 167 -18.56 4.94 0.19
N VAL A 168 -17.48 4.33 0.70
CA VAL A 168 -16.68 3.37 -0.06
C VAL A 168 -17.53 2.16 -0.47
N LEU A 169 -18.21 1.51 0.47
CA LEU A 169 -19.03 0.34 0.20
C LEU A 169 -20.14 0.61 -0.81
N ARG A 170 -20.74 1.80 -0.78
CA ARG A 170 -21.75 2.20 -1.77
C ARG A 170 -21.15 2.35 -3.17
N ARG A 171 -19.98 3.00 -3.27
CA ARG A 171 -19.31 3.25 -4.56
C ARG A 171 -18.62 2.00 -5.10
N SER A 172 -18.21 1.04 -4.26
CA SER A 172 -17.58 -0.19 -4.74
C SER A 172 -18.53 -1.02 -5.61
N ARG A 173 -19.85 -0.92 -5.36
CA ARG A 173 -20.89 -1.58 -6.16
C ARG A 173 -20.97 -1.09 -7.60
N THR A 174 -20.43 0.09 -7.90
CA THR A 174 -20.39 0.63 -9.28
C THR A 174 -19.16 0.12 -10.05
N ILE A 175 -18.24 -0.57 -9.40
CA ILE A 175 -17.08 -1.17 -10.04
C ILE A 175 -17.49 -2.53 -10.58
N SER A 176 -17.33 -2.70 -11.90
CA SER A 176 -17.52 -3.98 -12.58
C SER A 176 -16.26 -4.35 -13.35
N TYR A 177 -15.86 -5.62 -13.25
CA TYR A 177 -14.79 -6.19 -14.05
C TYR A 177 -15.14 -7.62 -14.42
N GLY A 178 -15.19 -7.92 -15.73
CA GLY A 178 -15.59 -9.23 -16.23
C GLY A 178 -16.99 -9.67 -15.75
N GLY A 179 -17.94 -8.73 -15.65
CA GLY A 179 -19.31 -9.00 -15.19
C GLY A 179 -19.46 -9.27 -13.69
N LYS A 180 -18.38 -9.15 -12.90
CA LYS A 180 -18.40 -9.32 -11.44
C LYS A 180 -18.19 -7.98 -10.73
N THR A 181 -18.78 -7.84 -9.55
CA THR A 181 -18.57 -6.70 -8.64
C THR A 181 -17.70 -7.12 -7.46
N PRO A 182 -16.87 -6.22 -6.92
CA PRO A 182 -16.07 -6.52 -5.73
C PRO A 182 -16.99 -6.68 -4.51
N GLU A 183 -16.74 -7.73 -3.73
CA GLU A 183 -17.35 -7.92 -2.42
C GLU A 183 -16.39 -7.45 -1.34
N LEU A 184 -16.81 -6.42 -0.59
CA LEU A 184 -16.02 -5.83 0.48
C LEU A 184 -16.64 -6.08 1.84
N VAL A 185 -15.77 -6.35 2.80
CA VAL A 185 -16.05 -6.34 4.23
C VAL A 185 -15.10 -5.34 4.87
N ILE A 186 -15.64 -4.45 5.70
CA ILE A 186 -14.86 -3.37 6.33
C ILE A 186 -14.95 -3.52 7.85
N SER A 187 -13.82 -3.66 8.54
CA SER A 187 -13.74 -3.45 9.99
C SER A 187 -13.22 -2.05 10.29
N ILE A 188 -13.65 -1.48 11.40
CA ILE A 188 -13.31 -0.14 11.86
C ILE A 188 -12.99 -0.21 13.34
N ALA A 189 -11.90 0.43 13.75
CA ALA A 189 -11.52 0.60 15.15
C ALA A 189 -11.18 2.07 15.39
N GLN A 190 -11.44 2.55 16.60
CA GLN A 190 -10.89 3.81 17.07
C GLN A 190 -9.70 3.48 17.98
N ALA A 191 -8.54 4.06 17.69
CA ALA A 191 -7.34 3.81 18.47
C ALA A 191 -7.53 4.30 19.91
N SER A 192 -7.11 3.47 20.85
CA SER A 192 -7.11 3.73 22.30
C SER A 192 -5.68 3.92 22.82
N TYR A 193 -5.56 4.32 24.08
CA TYR A 193 -4.27 4.64 24.71
C TYR A 193 -3.32 3.43 24.78
N ASP A 194 -3.88 2.24 24.92
CA ASP A 194 -3.13 0.99 25.12
C ASP A 194 -2.93 0.21 23.81
N ASP A 195 -3.33 0.77 22.66
CA ASP A 195 -3.17 0.09 21.37
C ASP A 195 -1.76 0.27 20.81
N GLU A 196 -1.16 -0.83 20.40
CA GLU A 196 -0.04 -0.85 19.44
C GLU A 196 -0.56 -1.17 18.03
N ALA A 197 0.16 -0.74 17.00
CA ALA A 197 -0.25 -0.94 15.62
C ALA A 197 -0.54 -2.43 15.30
N PHE A 198 0.34 -3.34 15.74
CA PHE A 198 0.19 -4.77 15.52
C PHE A 198 -1.12 -5.32 16.11
N ASP A 199 -1.41 -4.98 17.38
CA ASP A 199 -2.62 -5.42 18.06
C ASP A 199 -3.89 -4.85 17.42
N LEU A 200 -3.86 -3.58 17.04
CA LEU A 200 -4.99 -2.92 16.40
C LEU A 200 -5.32 -3.55 15.03
N LEU A 201 -4.29 -3.83 14.23
CA LEU A 201 -4.43 -4.54 12.95
C LEU A 201 -4.95 -5.96 13.17
N GLY A 202 -4.41 -6.71 14.14
CA GLY A 202 -4.88 -8.04 14.47
C GLY A 202 -6.35 -8.08 14.90
N LYS A 203 -6.80 -7.11 15.70
CA LYS A 203 -8.23 -6.97 16.08
C LYS A 203 -9.13 -6.72 14.86
N LEU A 204 -8.69 -5.83 13.95
CA LEU A 204 -9.42 -5.53 12.71
C LEU A 204 -9.56 -6.76 11.82
N GLU A 205 -8.51 -7.58 11.71
CA GLU A 205 -8.53 -8.84 10.93
C GLU A 205 -9.48 -9.87 11.52
N LEU A 206 -9.38 -10.14 12.83
CA LEU A 206 -10.25 -11.09 13.53
C LEU A 206 -11.73 -10.74 13.35
N VAL A 207 -12.07 -9.46 13.36
CA VAL A 207 -13.44 -8.99 13.18
C VAL A 207 -13.89 -9.11 11.73
N ILE A 208 -13.01 -8.96 10.74
CA ILE A 208 -13.34 -9.23 9.33
C ILE A 208 -13.70 -10.70 9.13
N GLU A 209 -12.92 -11.62 9.69
CA GLU A 209 -13.20 -13.06 9.57
C GLU A 209 -14.58 -13.41 10.13
N ARG A 210 -14.95 -12.84 11.28
CA ARG A 210 -16.30 -12.97 11.84
C ARG A 210 -17.37 -12.36 10.94
N ALA A 211 -17.12 -11.18 10.38
CA ALA A 211 -18.06 -10.48 9.51
C ALA A 211 -18.37 -11.27 8.22
N ILE A 212 -17.36 -11.93 7.66
CA ILE A 212 -17.52 -12.81 6.49
C ILE A 212 -18.45 -13.99 6.84
N GLN A 213 -18.28 -14.58 8.03
CA GLN A 213 -19.13 -15.68 8.50
C GLN A 213 -20.57 -15.25 8.78
N THR A 214 -20.78 -14.05 9.32
CA THR A 214 -22.12 -13.54 9.67
C THR A 214 -22.82 -12.80 8.52
N GLY A 215 -22.13 -12.60 7.39
CA GLY A 215 -22.63 -11.83 6.25
C GLY A 215 -22.68 -10.32 6.47
N GLN A 216 -22.08 -9.81 7.55
CA GLN A 216 -22.00 -8.38 7.85
C GLN A 216 -20.93 -7.71 6.98
N ARG A 217 -21.23 -6.50 6.49
CA ARG A 217 -20.34 -5.77 5.56
C ARG A 217 -19.53 -4.66 6.23
N ILE A 218 -19.99 -4.15 7.37
CA ILE A 218 -19.26 -3.19 8.19
C ILE A 218 -19.34 -3.66 9.64
N MET A 219 -18.18 -3.75 10.29
CA MET A 219 -18.05 -4.11 11.69
C MET A 219 -17.23 -3.06 12.43
N VAL A 220 -17.52 -2.92 13.72
CA VAL A 220 -16.78 -2.07 14.63
C VAL A 220 -16.10 -2.97 15.65
N VAL A 221 -14.83 -2.67 15.94
CA VAL A 221 -14.04 -3.25 17.03
C VAL A 221 -14.23 -2.40 18.27
#